data_AF-A0A5K0XGV4-F1
#
_entry.id   AF-A0A5K0XGV4-F1
#
_cell.length_a   1.000
_cell.length_b   1.000
_cell.length_c   1.000
_cell.angle_alpha   90.00
_cell.angle_beta   90.00
_cell.angle_gamma   90.00
#
_symmetry.space_group_name_H-M   'P 1'
#
loop_
_entity.id
_entity.type
_entity.pdbx_description
1 polymer ?
#
loop_
_entity_poly.entity_id
_entity_poly.type
_entity_poly.pdbx_seq_one_letter_code
_entity_poly.pdbx_strand_id
1 'polypeptide(L)'
;ARDMMSNLMKEMPQNATIAETGAVVHPNEVNLGTVLVVKAGEVIPIDGAVVNGMSEVDEKSLTGESTPVEKTVGSLVWGGTMNLT
;
A
#
# COMPACT_ATOMS: atom_id res chain seq x y z
N ALA A 1 -15.55 31.69 2.69
CA ALA A 1 -14.24 31.10 3.03
C ALA A 1 -14.40 29.73 3.71
N ARG A 2 -15.11 28.78 3.08
CA ARG A 2 -15.35 27.43 3.67
C ARG A 2 -14.84 26.26 2.81
N ASP A 3 -14.35 26.50 1.59
CA ASP A 3 -13.97 25.45 0.64
C ASP A 3 -12.45 25.33 0.36
N MET A 4 -11.60 26.02 1.12
CA MET A 4 -10.13 25.96 0.92
C MET A 4 -9.42 24.90 1.77
N MET A 5 -10.13 24.19 2.65
CA MET A 5 -9.56 23.13 3.51
C MET A 5 -10.05 21.71 3.15
N SER A 6 -10.84 21.52 2.10
CA SER A 6 -11.32 20.20 1.68
C SER A 6 -10.46 19.56 0.58
N ASN A 7 -9.68 20.36 -0.16
CA ASN A 7 -8.85 19.87 -1.28
C ASN A 7 -7.37 19.68 -0.95
N LEU A 8 -6.88 20.14 0.21
CA LEU A 8 -5.48 19.88 0.60
C LEU A 8 -5.29 18.52 1.29
N MET A 9 -6.40 17.83 1.61
CA MET A 9 -6.46 16.54 2.28
C MET A 9 -6.96 15.42 1.35
N LYS A 10 -7.09 15.72 0.06
CA LYS A 10 -7.60 14.77 -0.94
C LYS A 10 -6.43 13.93 -1.40
N GLU A 11 -6.24 12.82 -0.70
CA GLU A 11 -5.43 11.66 -1.09
C GLU A 11 -3.97 12.04 -1.39
N MET A 12 -3.02 11.71 -0.50
CA MET A 12 -1.67 11.44 -1.00
C MET A 12 -1.84 10.35 -2.05
N PRO A 13 -1.62 10.60 -3.35
CA PRO A 13 -1.89 9.60 -4.36
C PRO A 13 -0.89 8.48 -4.14
N GLN A 14 -1.34 7.40 -3.49
CA GLN A 14 -0.58 6.18 -3.41
C GLN A 14 -0.52 5.68 -4.84
N ASN A 15 0.66 5.58 -5.43
CA ASN A 15 0.77 5.03 -6.77
C ASN A 15 0.99 3.53 -6.66
N ALA A 16 0.34 2.76 -7.52
CA ALA A 16 0.55 1.32 -7.60
C ALA A 16 1.53 1.02 -8.74
N THR A 17 2.58 0.26 -8.47
CA THR A 17 3.52 -0.18 -9.50
C THR A 17 3.18 -1.62 -9.90
N ILE A 18 2.88 -1.86 -11.18
CA ILE A 18 2.58 -3.20 -11.70
C ILE A 18 3.88 -3.99 -11.81
N ALA A 19 3.95 -5.19 -11.21
CA ALA A 19 5.16 -6.00 -11.18
C ALA A 19 5.57 -6.53 -12.58
N GLU A 20 4.58 -6.81 -13.44
CA GLU A 20 4.83 -7.34 -14.79
C GLU A 20 5.41 -6.30 -15.75
N THR A 21 4.89 -5.06 -15.71
CA THR A 21 5.22 -4.02 -16.68
C THR A 21 6.12 -2.92 -16.11
N GLY A 22 6.23 -2.81 -14.78
CA GLY A 22 6.85 -1.69 -14.10
C GLY A 22 6.07 -0.38 -14.24
N ALA A 23 4.86 -0.42 -14.81
CA ALA A 23 4.04 0.77 -15.00
C ALA A 23 3.49 1.26 -13.67
N VAL A 24 3.55 2.58 -13.47
CA VAL A 24 2.99 3.26 -12.31
C VAL A 24 1.58 3.73 -12.67
N VAL A 25 0.58 3.24 -11.97
CA VAL A 25 -0.85 3.49 -12.22
C VAL A 25 -1.56 3.96 -10.96
N HIS A 26 -2.73 4.55 -11.13
CA HIS A 26 -3.57 4.90 -9.99
C HIS A 26 -4.16 3.62 -9.35
N PRO A 27 -4.30 3.51 -8.02
CA PRO A 27 -4.87 2.33 -7.35
C PRO A 27 -6.23 1.92 -7.91
N ASN A 28 -7.07 2.90 -8.23
CA ASN A 28 -8.39 2.67 -8.86
C ASN A 28 -8.35 2.04 -10.26
N GLU A 29 -7.20 2.04 -10.93
CA GLU A 29 -7.01 1.45 -12.26
C GLU A 29 -6.49 -0.01 -12.18
N VAL A 30 -6.15 -0.48 -10.98
CA VAL A 30 -5.66 -1.83 -10.74
C VAL A 30 -6.82 -2.82 -10.80
N ASN A 31 -6.72 -3.81 -11.68
CA ASN A 31 -7.71 -4.87 -11.80
C ASN A 31 -7.45 -5.99 -10.79
N LEU A 32 -8.49 -6.70 -10.37
CA LEU A 32 -8.37 -7.89 -9.52
C LEU A 32 -7.45 -8.92 -10.17
N GLY A 33 -6.51 -9.46 -9.38
CA GLY A 33 -5.50 -10.42 -9.84
C GLY A 33 -4.23 -9.77 -10.41
N THR A 34 -4.16 -8.44 -10.49
CA THR A 34 -2.92 -7.74 -10.86
C THR A 34 -1.89 -7.89 -9.73
N VAL A 35 -0.66 -8.27 -10.09
CA VAL A 35 0.45 -8.31 -9.14
C VAL A 35 1.12 -6.95 -9.08
N LEU A 36 1.15 -6.36 -7.89
CA LEU A 36 1.83 -5.10 -7.63
C LEU A 36 3.18 -5.35 -6.97
N VAL A 37 4.16 -4.51 -7.30
CA VAL A 37 5.44 -4.46 -6.59
C VAL A 37 5.39 -3.29 -5.61
N VAL A 38 5.74 -3.59 -4.36
CA VAL A 38 5.88 -2.62 -3.28
C VAL A 38 7.27 -2.79 -2.70
N LYS A 39 8.10 -1.75 -2.77
CA LYS A 39 9.46 -1.76 -2.25
C LYS A 39 9.48 -1.39 -0.77
N ALA A 40 10.58 -1.73 -0.11
CA ALA A 40 10.87 -1.26 1.24
C ALA A 40 10.79 0.28 1.30
N GLY A 41 10.06 0.80 2.28
CA GLY A 41 9.76 2.22 2.47
C GLY A 41 8.56 2.73 1.67
N GLU A 42 7.91 1.92 0.84
CA GLU A 42 6.70 2.31 0.11
C GLU A 42 5.43 1.99 0.90
N VAL A 43 4.40 2.81 0.68
CA VAL A 43 3.06 2.57 1.21
C VAL A 43 2.35 1.56 0.32
N ILE A 44 1.71 0.58 0.93
CA ILE A 44 0.90 -0.41 0.25
C ILE A 44 -0.32 0.30 -0.36
N PRO A 45 -0.49 0.29 -1.70
CA PRO A 45 -1.49 1.12 -2.37
C PRO A 45 -2.94 0.60 -2.24
N ILE A 46 -3.12 -0.72 -2.07
CA ILE A 46 -4.41 -1.41 -2.05
C ILE A 46 -4.32 -2.62 -1.12
N ASP A 47 -5.43 -2.98 -0.49
CA ASP A 47 -5.59 -4.24 0.23
C ASP A 47 -5.32 -5.44 -0.68
N GLY A 48 -4.69 -6.48 -0.12
CA GLY A 48 -4.40 -7.68 -0.87
C GLY A 48 -3.74 -8.77 -0.05
N ALA A 49 -3.09 -9.70 -0.75
CA ALA A 49 -2.32 -10.77 -0.15
C ALA A 49 -0.92 -10.81 -0.75
N VAL A 50 0.08 -11.13 0.07
CA VAL A 50 1.45 -11.33 -0.39
C VAL A 50 1.50 -12.58 -1.26
N VAL A 51 1.85 -12.40 -2.53
CA VAL A 51 2.02 -13.51 -3.49
C VAL A 51 3.46 -13.98 -3.61
N ASN A 52 4.43 -13.12 -3.27
CA ASN A 52 5.85 -13.40 -3.33
C ASN A 52 6.62 -12.48 -2.36
N GLY A 53 7.73 -12.96 -1.81
CA GLY A 53 8.57 -12.24 -0.87
C GLY A 53 8.16 -12.42 0.60
N MET A 54 8.95 -11.78 1.46
CA MET A 54 8.66 -11.58 2.88
C MET A 54 9.08 -10.17 3.26
N SER A 55 8.36 -9.55 4.17
CA SER A 55 8.62 -8.17 4.60
C SER A 55 7.96 -7.88 5.94
N GLU A 56 8.45 -6.87 6.65
CA GLU A 56 7.76 -6.31 7.81
C GLU A 56 6.89 -5.12 7.38
N VAL A 57 5.63 -5.12 7.80
CA VAL A 57 4.69 -4.04 7.50
C VAL A 57 4.33 -3.29 8.77
N ASP A 58 4.46 -1.96 8.71
CA ASP A 58 4.00 -1.07 9.78
C ASP A 58 2.50 -0.84 9.66
N GLU A 59 1.75 -1.55 10.51
CA GLU A 59 0.29 -1.42 10.64
C GLU A 59 -0.11 -0.38 11.70
N LYS A 60 0.83 0.41 12.25
CA LYS A 60 0.54 1.44 13.27
C LYS A 60 -0.51 2.45 12.82
N SER A 61 -0.51 2.80 11.54
CA SER A 61 -1.51 3.69 10.94
C SER A 61 -2.93 3.15 11.02
N LEU A 62 -3.10 1.83 11.17
CA LEU A 62 -4.39 1.14 11.19
C LEU A 62 -4.78 0.66 12.60
N THR A 63 -3.86 0.01 13.33
CA THR A 63 -4.14 -0.62 14.63
C THR A 63 -3.68 0.21 15.83
N GLY A 64 -2.78 1.17 15.63
CA GLY A 64 -2.16 1.96 16.70
C GLY A 64 -1.06 1.22 17.48
N GLU A 65 -0.80 -0.05 17.17
CA GLU A 65 0.29 -0.82 17.76
C GLU A 65 1.60 -0.50 17.01
N SER A 66 2.67 -0.22 17.74
CA SER A 66 3.95 0.23 17.14
C SER A 66 4.90 -0.92 16.78
N THR A 67 4.38 -2.15 16.67
CA THR A 67 5.20 -3.32 16.34
C THR A 67 4.95 -3.69 14.88
N PRO A 68 5.99 -3.68 14.03
CA PRO A 68 5.88 -4.18 12.67
C PRO A 68 5.40 -5.63 12.65
N VAL A 69 4.53 -5.96 11.71
CA VAL A 69 4.01 -7.31 11.54
C VAL A 69 4.72 -7.97 10.38
N GLU A 70 5.31 -9.14 10.62
CA GLU A 70 5.90 -9.94 9.55
C GLU A 70 4.81 -10.44 8.59
N LYS A 71 5.01 -10.20 7.29
CA LYS A 71 4.15 -10.64 6.20
C LYS A 71 4.94 -11.57 5.29
N THR A 72 4.41 -12.77 5.14
CA THR A 72 4.94 -13.81 4.25
C THR A 72 3.89 -14.19 3.21
N VAL A 73 4.25 -15.01 2.23
CA VAL A 73 3.31 -15.47 1.19
C VAL A 73 2.02 -16.03 1.80
N GLY A 74 0.88 -15.51 1.34
CA GLY A 74 -0.45 -15.81 1.86
C GLY A 74 -0.92 -14.89 3.00
N SER A 75 -0.05 -14.03 3.54
CA SER A 75 -0.42 -13.03 4.54
C SER A 75 -1.22 -11.90 3.90
N LEU A 76 -2.23 -11.42 4.63
CA LEU A 76 -3.02 -10.25 4.22
C LEU A 76 -2.27 -8.96 4.52
N VAL A 77 -2.37 -8.01 3.59
CA VAL A 77 -1.81 -6.67 3.69
C VAL A 77 -2.89 -5.63 3.42
N TRP A 78 -2.76 -4.48 4.06
CA TRP A 78 -3.77 -3.43 4.05
C TRP A 78 -3.24 -2.17 3.38
N GLY A 79 -4.06 -1.55 2.54
CA GLY A 79 -3.78 -0.27 1.91
C GLY A 79 -3.52 0.81 2.97
N GLY A 80 -2.55 1.68 2.71
CA GLY A 80 -2.15 2.74 3.65
C GLY A 80 -1.18 2.29 4.75
N THR A 81 -0.83 1.01 4.85
CA THR A 81 0.27 0.53 5.71
C THR A 81 1.61 0.65 4.98
N MET A 82 2.72 0.73 5.72
CA MET A 82 4.04 0.94 5.13
C MET A 82 4.84 -0.37 5.10
N ASN A 83 5.36 -0.72 3.93
CA ASN A 83 6.38 -1.76 3.83
C ASN A 83 7.70 -1.21 4.40
N LEU A 84 8.34 -1.93 5.34
CA LEU A 84 9.59 -1.52 5.97
C LEU A 84 10.85 -2.16 5.35
N THR A 85 10.78 -3.43 4.93
CA THR A 85 11.96 -4.25 4.58
C THR A 85 11.80 -5.10 3.33
#